data_AF-A0A1S6H0X3-F1
#
_entry.id   AF-A0A1S6H0X3-F1
#
_cell.length_a   1.000
_cell.length_b   1.000
_cell.length_c   1.000
_cell.angle_alpha   90.00
_cell.angle_beta   90.00
_cell.angle_gamma   90.00
#
_symmetry.space_group_name_H-M   'P 1'
#
loop_
_entity.id
_entity.type
_entity.pdbx_description
1 polymer ?
#
loop_
_entity_poly.entity_id
_entity_poly.type
_entity_poly.pdbx_seq_one_letter_code
_entity_poly.pdbx_strand_id
1 'polypeptide(L)'
;MLSIIYDLIIWIFLWFFGWFGWYLIPKHKRDYINNYLIVSLYFCAISLILIYIFRNPLDTLTKNLSVFPVIILAGFFVLNFLTFFLSNTFLRKPIEFIDKYSTVHYLKMDYRYLLSKSFEIFFQQILIVSLVLLLHENGLSVTWITIIFVCMFGFGHIPMLKLGEGFFGTIIFTAGIFSAFLFPYLILIFEHGYIYTYILHWFFYTNTGLLFWILKSKPVKEIKVIADEEMKKVKRRIRKANSF
;
A
#
# COMPACT_ATOMS: atom_id res chain seq x y z
N MET A 1 -33.17 -3.48 -8.59
CA MET A 1 -32.44 -2.80 -9.68
C MET A 1 -32.22 -1.31 -9.44
N LEU A 2 -33.22 -0.48 -9.12
CA LEU A 2 -32.98 0.95 -8.87
C LEU A 2 -32.06 1.22 -7.64
N SER A 3 -32.15 0.41 -6.60
CA SER A 3 -31.28 0.53 -5.40
C SER A 3 -29.80 0.35 -5.71
N ILE A 4 -29.42 -0.74 -6.41
CA ILE A 4 -27.99 -1.03 -6.70
C ILE A 4 -27.33 0.07 -7.53
N ILE A 5 -28.05 0.68 -8.48
CA ILE A 5 -27.50 1.77 -9.30
C ILE A 5 -27.15 2.96 -8.41
N TYR A 6 -28.03 3.30 -7.46
CA TYR A 6 -27.78 4.37 -6.50
C TYR A 6 -26.58 4.07 -5.61
N ASP A 7 -26.49 2.85 -5.08
CA ASP A 7 -25.37 2.41 -4.24
C ASP A 7 -24.03 2.43 -5.02
N LEU A 8 -24.03 2.03 -6.29
CA LEU A 8 -22.87 2.11 -7.17
C LEU A 8 -22.45 3.55 -7.48
N ILE A 9 -23.41 4.46 -7.71
CA ILE A 9 -23.11 5.89 -7.91
C ILE A 9 -22.47 6.46 -6.64
N ILE A 10 -23.01 6.16 -5.46
CA ILE A 10 -22.41 6.59 -4.19
C ILE A 10 -21.02 5.99 -4.02
N TRP A 11 -20.86 4.70 -4.31
CA TRP A 11 -19.57 4.02 -4.22
C TRP A 11 -18.51 4.70 -5.10
N ILE A 12 -18.85 4.96 -6.37
CA ILE A 12 -17.97 5.64 -7.32
C ILE A 12 -17.64 7.05 -6.81
N PHE A 13 -18.65 7.79 -6.36
CA PHE A 13 -18.46 9.12 -5.82
C PHE A 13 -17.50 9.12 -4.63
N LEU A 14 -17.67 8.21 -3.66
CA LEU A 14 -16.81 8.14 -2.47
C LEU A 14 -15.40 7.65 -2.81
N TRP A 15 -15.25 6.76 -3.79
CA TRP A 15 -13.95 6.34 -4.29
C TRP A 15 -13.19 7.51 -4.91
N PHE A 16 -13.82 8.26 -5.82
CA PHE A 16 -13.24 9.48 -6.38
C PHE A 16 -13.02 10.54 -5.31
N PHE A 17 -13.95 10.74 -4.38
CA PHE A 17 -13.82 11.73 -3.32
C PHE A 17 -12.61 11.43 -2.44
N GLY A 18 -12.40 10.18 -2.03
CA GLY A 18 -11.24 9.79 -1.22
C GLY A 18 -9.89 9.98 -1.94
N TRP A 19 -9.79 9.60 -3.21
CA TRP A 19 -8.54 9.73 -3.96
C TRP A 19 -8.34 11.14 -4.53
N PHE A 20 -9.29 11.62 -5.32
CA PHE A 20 -9.22 12.92 -5.97
C PHE A 20 -9.30 14.06 -4.97
N GLY A 21 -10.12 13.94 -3.91
CA GLY A 21 -10.18 14.93 -2.83
C GLY A 21 -8.83 15.15 -2.16
N TRP A 22 -8.09 14.06 -1.88
CA TRP A 22 -6.71 14.18 -1.41
C TRP A 22 -5.79 14.82 -2.46
N TYR A 23 -5.95 14.49 -3.74
CA TYR A 23 -5.17 15.12 -4.81
C TYR A 23 -5.51 16.60 -5.05
N LEU A 24 -6.66 17.13 -4.61
CA LEU A 24 -6.95 18.56 -4.68
C LEU A 24 -6.13 19.39 -3.69
N ILE A 25 -5.57 18.76 -2.66
CA ILE A 25 -4.74 19.44 -1.67
C ILE A 25 -3.39 19.85 -2.31
N PRO A 26 -2.82 21.02 -1.97
CA PRO A 26 -1.53 21.45 -2.50
C PRO A 26 -0.42 20.39 -2.32
N LYS A 27 0.47 20.23 -3.32
CA LYS A 27 1.49 19.17 -3.37
C LYS A 27 2.31 19.04 -2.07
N HIS A 28 2.68 20.15 -1.43
CA HIS A 28 3.47 20.16 -0.19
C HIS A 28 2.71 19.59 1.02
N LYS A 29 1.38 19.66 1.02
CA LYS A 29 0.52 19.09 2.08
C LYS A 29 0.10 17.64 1.79
N ARG A 30 0.34 17.15 0.57
CA ARG A 30 0.01 15.76 0.17
C ARG A 30 1.07 14.72 0.53
N ASP A 31 2.17 15.14 1.16
CA ASP A 31 3.25 14.23 1.54
C ASP A 31 2.80 13.28 2.66
N TYR A 32 2.80 11.97 2.36
CA TYR A 32 2.34 10.91 3.25
C TYR A 32 3.21 10.71 4.50
N ILE A 33 4.44 11.20 4.50
CA ILE A 33 5.38 11.10 5.63
C ILE A 33 5.29 12.35 6.49
N ASN A 34 5.38 13.53 5.87
CA ASN A 34 5.41 14.79 6.60
C ASN A 34 4.04 15.17 7.18
N ASN A 35 2.94 14.78 6.52
CA ASN A 35 1.58 15.08 6.95
C ASN A 35 0.81 13.80 7.37
N TYR A 36 1.53 12.78 7.84
CA TYR A 36 0.98 11.45 8.07
C TYR A 36 -0.27 11.42 8.96
N LEU A 37 -0.35 12.28 10.00
CA LEU A 37 -1.54 12.39 10.85
C LEU A 37 -2.75 12.92 10.10
N ILE A 38 -2.57 13.97 9.28
CA ILE A 38 -3.66 14.56 8.49
C ILE A 38 -4.17 13.55 7.47
N VAL A 39 -3.26 12.86 6.78
CA VAL A 39 -3.58 11.79 5.83
C VAL A 39 -4.36 10.67 6.52
N SER A 40 -3.88 10.24 7.69
CA SER A 40 -4.51 9.18 8.49
C SER A 40 -5.93 9.55 8.89
N LEU A 41 -6.11 10.75 9.44
CA LEU A 41 -7.41 11.25 9.88
C LEU A 41 -8.38 11.41 8.71
N TYR A 42 -7.90 11.90 7.57
CA TYR A 42 -8.70 12.05 6.36
C TYR A 42 -9.25 10.69 5.88
N PHE A 43 -8.39 9.70 5.69
CA PHE A 43 -8.85 8.37 5.24
C PHE A 43 -9.63 7.63 6.33
N CYS A 44 -9.33 7.84 7.61
CA CYS A 44 -10.13 7.32 8.72
C CYS A 44 -11.55 7.88 8.69
N ALA A 45 -11.72 9.19 8.56
CA ALA A 45 -13.03 9.83 8.51
C ALA A 45 -13.88 9.32 7.34
N ILE A 46 -13.29 9.21 6.15
CA ILE A 46 -14.01 8.68 4.98
C ILE A 46 -14.31 7.19 5.13
N SER A 47 -13.41 6.41 5.73
CA SER A 47 -13.67 5.00 6.06
C SER A 47 -14.89 4.85 6.97
N LEU A 48 -15.03 5.69 7.99
CA LEU A 48 -16.20 5.67 8.88
C LEU A 48 -17.50 6.03 8.13
N ILE A 49 -17.45 7.00 7.21
CA ILE A 49 -18.58 7.35 6.34
C ILE A 49 -18.97 6.17 5.46
N LEU A 50 -18.00 5.49 4.85
CA LEU A 50 -18.24 4.30 4.03
C LEU A 50 -18.86 3.17 4.84
N ILE A 51 -18.34 2.89 6.04
CA ILE A 51 -18.90 1.86 6.94
C ILE A 51 -20.35 2.20 7.28
N TYR A 52 -20.65 3.47 7.56
CA TYR A 52 -22.01 3.89 7.88
C TYR A 52 -22.97 3.72 6.69
N ILE A 53 -22.57 4.16 5.50
CA ILE A 53 -23.40 4.08 4.28
C ILE A 53 -23.61 2.62 3.85
N PHE A 54 -22.54 1.83 3.82
CA PHE A 54 -22.56 0.43 3.40
C PHE A 54 -22.69 -0.55 4.58
N ARG A 55 -23.30 -0.13 5.69
CA ARG A 55 -23.42 -0.98 6.89
C ARG A 55 -24.16 -2.29 6.62
N ASN A 56 -25.22 -2.24 5.80
CA ASN A 56 -26.05 -3.41 5.54
C ASN A 56 -25.25 -4.56 4.88
N PRO A 57 -24.52 -4.34 3.76
CA PRO A 57 -23.68 -5.40 3.20
C PRO A 57 -22.54 -5.78 4.16
N LEU A 58 -21.96 -4.82 4.88
CA LEU A 58 -20.84 -5.10 5.81
C LEU A 58 -21.25 -5.87 7.07
N ASP A 59 -22.50 -5.77 7.53
CA ASP A 59 -23.01 -6.47 8.70
C ASP A 59 -22.95 -8.00 8.52
N THR A 60 -22.99 -8.49 7.28
CA THR A 60 -22.80 -9.92 6.98
C THR A 60 -21.45 -10.44 7.45
N LEU A 61 -20.43 -9.58 7.49
CA LEU A 61 -19.08 -9.94 7.91
C LEU A 61 -18.90 -9.95 9.43
N THR A 62 -19.71 -9.17 10.16
CA THR A 62 -19.57 -8.99 11.61
C THR A 62 -20.45 -9.95 12.41
N LYS A 63 -21.58 -10.41 11.85
CA LYS A 63 -22.56 -11.25 12.55
C LYS A 63 -21.99 -12.54 13.15
N ASN A 64 -20.94 -13.10 12.56
CA ASN A 64 -20.30 -14.34 13.02
C ASN A 64 -18.78 -14.17 13.13
N LEU A 65 -18.31 -12.98 13.52
CA LEU A 65 -16.87 -12.75 13.64
C LEU A 65 -16.29 -13.57 14.79
N SER A 66 -15.57 -14.63 14.46
CA SER A 66 -14.79 -15.38 15.43
C SER A 66 -13.55 -14.58 15.87
N VAL A 67 -12.95 -14.94 17.01
CA VAL A 67 -11.71 -14.29 17.50
C VAL A 67 -10.50 -14.68 16.63
N PHE A 68 -10.56 -15.84 15.98
CA PHE A 68 -9.46 -16.40 15.20
C PHE A 68 -8.90 -15.48 14.11
N PRO A 69 -9.71 -14.92 13.18
CA PRO A 69 -9.18 -14.03 12.15
C PRO A 69 -8.66 -12.70 12.70
N VAL A 70 -9.15 -12.24 13.87
CA VAL A 70 -8.60 -11.08 14.58
C VAL A 70 -7.19 -11.40 15.10
N ILE A 71 -6.97 -12.60 15.64
CA ILE A 71 -5.64 -13.07 16.04
C ILE A 71 -4.70 -13.15 14.83
N ILE A 72 -5.16 -13.68 13.69
CA ILE A 72 -4.36 -13.72 12.46
C ILE A 72 -3.96 -12.30 12.02
N LEU A 73 -4.91 -11.36 12.00
CA LEU A 73 -4.64 -9.98 11.63
C LEU A 73 -3.64 -9.31 12.60
N ALA A 74 -3.82 -9.51 13.90
CA ALA A 74 -2.89 -9.01 14.91
C ALA A 74 -1.49 -9.61 14.75
N GLY A 75 -1.38 -10.92 14.55
CA GLY A 75 -0.12 -11.62 14.28
C GLY A 75 0.58 -11.11 13.02
N PHE A 76 -0.18 -10.82 11.96
CA PHE A 76 0.34 -10.21 10.74
C PHE A 76 0.93 -8.81 10.99
N PHE A 77 0.26 -7.97 11.77
CA PHE A 77 0.81 -6.65 12.10
C PHE A 77 2.05 -6.73 12.99
N VAL A 78 2.08 -7.66 13.95
CA VAL A 78 3.29 -7.95 14.73
C VAL A 78 4.43 -8.37 13.83
N LEU A 79 4.18 -9.28 12.87
CA LEU A 79 5.19 -9.73 11.92
C LEU A 79 5.67 -8.59 11.01
N ASN A 80 4.78 -7.72 10.53
CA ASN A 80 5.16 -6.54 9.74
C ASN A 80 6.01 -5.57 10.57
N PHE A 81 5.63 -5.31 11.81
CA PHE A 81 6.39 -4.43 12.70
C PHE A 81 7.77 -5.00 13.00
N LEU A 82 7.85 -6.31 13.28
CA LEU A 82 9.12 -7.01 13.45
C LEU A 82 9.96 -6.92 12.18
N THR A 83 9.35 -7.17 11.01
CA THR A 83 10.02 -7.06 9.71
C THR A 83 10.59 -5.67 9.49
N PHE A 84 9.81 -4.62 9.76
CA PHE A 84 10.26 -3.23 9.73
C PHE A 84 11.44 -2.97 10.67
N PHE A 85 11.36 -3.44 11.92
CA PHE A 85 12.41 -3.25 12.92
C PHE A 85 13.71 -3.98 12.54
N LEU A 86 13.61 -5.26 12.15
CA LEU A 86 14.74 -6.07 11.70
C LEU A 86 15.38 -5.46 10.46
N SER A 87 14.58 -4.99 9.50
CA SER A 87 15.09 -4.35 8.28
C SER A 87 15.86 -3.07 8.58
N ASN A 88 15.33 -2.21 9.45
CA ASN A 88 16.03 -0.97 9.83
C ASN A 88 17.26 -1.22 10.71
N THR A 89 17.31 -2.34 11.43
CA THR A 89 18.45 -2.71 12.30
C THR A 89 19.57 -3.41 11.54
N PHE A 90 19.22 -4.35 10.65
CA PHE A 90 20.17 -5.27 10.03
C PHE A 90 20.44 -4.98 8.56
N LEU A 91 19.53 -4.29 7.84
CA LEU A 91 19.75 -3.92 6.46
C LEU A 91 20.25 -2.47 6.36
N ARG A 92 21.19 -2.25 5.43
CA ARG A 92 21.67 -0.91 5.14
C ARG A 92 20.65 -0.18 4.28
N LYS A 93 20.14 0.96 4.75
CA LYS A 93 19.24 1.80 3.95
C LYS A 93 19.89 2.19 2.59
N PRO A 94 19.28 1.88 1.43
CA PRO A 94 19.84 2.21 0.13
C PRO A 94 19.55 3.67 -0.24
N ILE A 95 20.24 4.62 0.44
CA ILE A 95 19.97 6.06 0.38
C ILE A 95 19.98 6.59 -1.07
N GLU A 96 21.02 6.30 -1.85
CA GLU A 96 21.11 6.75 -3.25
C GLU A 96 19.92 6.30 -4.10
N PHE A 97 19.41 5.09 -3.87
CA PHE A 97 18.26 4.54 -4.59
C PHE A 97 16.96 5.22 -4.15
N ILE A 98 16.80 5.43 -2.84
CA ILE A 98 15.63 6.12 -2.26
C ILE A 98 15.58 7.57 -2.73
N ASP A 99 16.71 8.27 -2.78
CA ASP A 99 16.79 9.66 -3.21
C ASP A 99 16.47 9.80 -4.70
N LYS A 100 16.96 8.86 -5.52
CA LYS A 100 16.63 8.78 -6.95
C LYS A 100 15.13 8.63 -7.19
N TYR A 101 14.44 7.86 -6.34
CA TYR A 101 13.01 7.56 -6.45
C TYR A 101 12.22 8.14 -5.27
N SER A 102 12.49 9.40 -4.94
CA SER A 102 12.05 10.04 -3.69
C SER A 102 10.54 10.20 -3.56
N THR A 103 9.78 10.10 -4.65
CA THR A 103 8.30 10.14 -4.62
C THR A 103 7.68 8.76 -4.35
N VAL A 104 8.45 7.68 -4.45
CA VAL A 104 7.99 6.31 -4.19
C VAL A 104 8.12 5.99 -2.70
N HIS A 105 7.15 6.48 -1.92
CA HIS A 105 7.23 6.53 -0.47
C HIS A 105 7.44 5.17 0.24
N TYR A 106 6.93 4.05 -0.28
CA TYR A 106 7.12 2.73 0.34
C TYR A 106 8.59 2.28 0.33
N LEU A 107 9.43 2.80 -0.59
CA LEU A 107 10.87 2.54 -0.57
C LEU A 107 11.56 3.15 0.64
N LYS A 108 10.96 4.15 1.29
CA LYS A 108 11.56 4.81 2.45
C LYS A 108 11.49 3.96 3.72
N MET A 109 10.59 2.96 3.77
CA MET A 109 10.30 2.14 4.95
C MET A 109 10.25 3.00 6.21
N ASP A 110 9.40 4.03 6.19
CA ASP A 110 9.24 5.00 7.27
C ASP A 110 7.94 4.71 8.05
N TYR A 111 7.99 4.66 9.38
CA TYR A 111 6.82 4.32 10.20
C TYR A 111 5.65 5.30 10.01
N ARG A 112 5.94 6.58 9.70
CA ARG A 112 4.92 7.60 9.43
C ARG A 112 4.17 7.31 8.14
N TYR A 113 4.93 6.90 7.11
CA TYR A 113 4.32 6.42 5.86
C TYR A 113 3.48 5.17 6.11
N LEU A 114 4.00 4.20 6.86
CA LEU A 114 3.24 2.98 7.17
C LEU A 114 1.93 3.33 7.87
N LEU A 115 1.95 4.20 8.88
CA LEU A 115 0.75 4.62 9.59
C LEU A 115 -0.29 5.29 8.69
N SER A 116 0.12 6.29 7.89
CA SER A 116 -0.82 6.97 6.98
C SER A 116 -1.35 6.03 5.90
N LYS A 117 -0.49 5.15 5.40
CA LYS A 117 -0.84 4.13 4.42
C LYS A 117 -1.81 3.09 5.01
N SER A 118 -1.74 2.79 6.30
CA SER A 118 -2.71 1.92 6.99
C SER A 118 -4.15 2.35 6.78
N PHE A 119 -4.41 3.64 6.97
CA PHE A 119 -5.76 4.20 6.89
C PHE A 119 -6.22 4.34 5.44
N GLU A 120 -5.30 4.68 4.53
CA GLU A 120 -5.60 4.67 3.09
C GLU A 120 -5.95 3.26 2.59
N ILE A 121 -5.18 2.23 2.99
CA ILE A 121 -5.46 0.83 2.67
C ILE A 121 -6.77 0.39 3.32
N PHE A 122 -7.06 0.80 4.55
CA PHE A 122 -8.33 0.49 5.22
C PHE A 122 -9.53 1.08 4.47
N PHE A 123 -9.44 2.35 4.06
CA PHE A 123 -10.43 3.00 3.19
C PHE A 123 -10.65 2.21 1.89
N GLN A 124 -9.56 1.85 1.20
CA GLN A 124 -9.63 1.06 -0.03
C GLN A 124 -10.24 -0.32 0.23
N GLN A 125 -9.88 -0.97 1.34
CA GLN A 125 -10.40 -2.28 1.69
C GLN A 125 -11.91 -2.24 1.91
N ILE A 126 -12.43 -1.21 2.58
CA ILE A 126 -13.88 -1.05 2.76
C ILE A 126 -14.56 -0.90 1.40
N LEU A 127 -14.02 -0.06 0.50
CA LEU A 127 -14.55 0.07 -0.87
C LEU A 127 -14.55 -1.26 -1.62
N ILE A 128 -13.44 -2.00 -1.55
CA ILE A 128 -13.28 -3.30 -2.21
C ILE A 128 -14.36 -4.26 -1.73
N VAL A 129 -14.47 -4.42 -0.42
CA VAL A 129 -15.36 -5.38 0.23
C VAL A 129 -16.82 -4.96 0.01
N SER A 130 -17.15 -3.68 0.19
CA SER A 130 -18.52 -3.19 -0.01
C SER A 130 -18.98 -3.39 -1.45
N LEU A 131 -18.12 -3.16 -2.45
CA LEU A 131 -18.47 -3.40 -3.86
C LEU A 131 -18.73 -4.88 -4.13
N VAL A 132 -17.83 -5.76 -3.67
CA VAL A 132 -17.97 -7.21 -3.87
C VAL A 132 -19.27 -7.73 -3.23
N LEU A 133 -19.55 -7.35 -1.99
CA LEU A 133 -20.77 -7.77 -1.28
C LEU A 133 -22.02 -7.17 -1.89
N LEU A 134 -22.01 -5.88 -2.25
CA LEU A 134 -23.14 -5.22 -2.92
C LEU A 134 -23.54 -5.94 -4.22
N LEU A 135 -22.56 -6.27 -5.06
CA LEU A 135 -22.82 -6.99 -6.31
C LEU A 135 -23.32 -8.42 -6.04
N HIS A 136 -22.76 -9.10 -5.04
CA HIS A 136 -23.16 -10.45 -4.65
C HIS A 136 -24.60 -10.51 -4.09
N GLU A 137 -24.97 -9.59 -3.21
CA GLU A 137 -26.33 -9.48 -2.64
C GLU A 137 -27.39 -9.21 -3.72
N ASN A 138 -26.99 -8.63 -4.85
CA ASN A 138 -27.85 -8.44 -6.02
C ASN A 138 -27.84 -9.63 -6.99
N GLY A 139 -27.28 -10.78 -6.58
CA GLY A 139 -27.35 -12.04 -7.30
C GLY A 139 -26.36 -12.19 -8.46
N LEU A 140 -25.34 -11.33 -8.55
CA LEU A 140 -24.31 -11.51 -9.57
C LEU A 140 -23.41 -12.70 -9.23
N SER A 141 -23.03 -13.47 -10.27
CA SER A 141 -22.06 -14.55 -10.11
C SER A 141 -20.64 -14.02 -9.88
N VAL A 142 -19.79 -14.82 -9.24
CA VAL A 142 -18.38 -14.47 -8.96
C VAL A 142 -17.64 -14.01 -10.22
N THR A 143 -17.92 -14.62 -11.37
CA THR A 143 -17.33 -14.23 -12.67
C THR A 143 -17.69 -12.79 -13.04
N TRP A 144 -18.97 -12.41 -12.95
CA TRP A 144 -19.42 -11.05 -13.27
C TRP A 144 -18.90 -10.03 -12.28
N ILE A 145 -18.89 -10.37 -10.98
CA ILE A 145 -18.30 -9.53 -9.94
C ILE A 145 -16.83 -9.27 -10.26
N THR A 146 -16.08 -10.32 -10.63
CA THR A 146 -14.65 -10.20 -10.98
C THR A 146 -14.44 -9.29 -12.19
N ILE A 147 -15.23 -9.45 -13.26
CA ILE A 147 -15.14 -8.59 -14.46
C ILE A 147 -15.40 -7.12 -14.10
N ILE A 148 -16.48 -6.83 -13.38
CA ILE A 148 -16.83 -5.47 -12.96
C ILE A 148 -15.72 -4.89 -12.07
N PHE A 149 -15.22 -5.69 -11.14
CA PHE A 149 -14.17 -5.28 -10.21
C PHE A 149 -12.84 -4.99 -10.92
N VAL A 150 -12.42 -5.80 -11.89
CA VAL A 150 -11.26 -5.52 -12.75
C VAL A 150 -11.46 -4.22 -13.54
N CYS A 151 -12.65 -4.00 -14.11
CA CYS A 151 -12.95 -2.78 -14.85
C CYS A 151 -12.91 -1.53 -13.98
N MET A 152 -13.47 -1.58 -12.77
CA MET A 152 -13.56 -0.42 -11.89
C MET A 152 -12.28 -0.21 -11.08
N PHE A 153 -11.86 -1.22 -10.33
CA PHE A 153 -10.72 -1.14 -9.43
C PHE A 153 -9.39 -1.35 -10.16
N GLY A 154 -9.30 -2.39 -11.00
CA GLY A 154 -8.08 -2.69 -11.75
C GLY A 154 -7.65 -1.56 -12.67
N PHE A 155 -8.53 -1.13 -13.58
CA PHE A 155 -8.24 0.02 -14.44
C PHE A 155 -8.29 1.37 -13.72
N GLY A 156 -8.89 1.44 -12.54
CA GLY A 156 -8.75 2.58 -11.63
C GLY A 156 -7.31 2.91 -11.25
N HIS A 157 -6.38 1.94 -11.38
CA HIS A 157 -4.96 2.14 -11.14
C HIS A 157 -4.16 2.64 -12.35
N ILE A 158 -4.77 2.81 -13.53
CA ILE A 158 -4.09 3.36 -14.73
C ILE A 158 -3.33 4.66 -14.43
N PRO A 159 -3.87 5.64 -13.65
CA PRO A 159 -3.13 6.86 -13.33
C PRO A 159 -1.77 6.61 -12.66
N MET A 160 -1.59 5.49 -11.98
CA MET A 160 -0.32 5.13 -11.33
C MET A 160 0.81 4.89 -12.35
N LEU A 161 0.50 4.52 -13.60
CA LEU A 161 1.51 4.40 -14.66
C LEU A 161 2.18 5.76 -14.94
N LYS A 162 1.43 6.86 -14.82
CA LYS A 162 1.94 8.22 -15.00
C LYS A 162 2.53 8.80 -13.71
N LEU A 163 1.93 8.49 -12.56
CA LEU A 163 2.31 9.09 -11.27
C LEU A 163 3.46 8.36 -10.56
N GLY A 164 3.64 7.06 -10.80
CA GLY A 164 4.58 6.19 -10.08
C GLY A 164 5.98 6.08 -10.68
N GLU A 165 6.50 7.13 -11.33
CA GLU A 165 7.87 7.14 -11.89
C GLU A 165 8.20 5.93 -12.82
N GLY A 166 7.30 5.62 -13.76
CA GLY A 166 7.51 4.57 -14.77
C GLY A 166 7.47 3.16 -14.17
N PHE A 167 8.64 2.59 -13.87
CA PHE A 167 8.77 1.19 -13.43
C PHE A 167 7.93 0.85 -12.18
N PHE A 168 7.94 1.73 -11.16
CA PHE A 168 7.16 1.48 -9.94
C PHE A 168 5.66 1.65 -10.17
N GLY A 169 5.27 2.57 -11.07
CA GLY A 169 3.91 2.71 -11.56
C GLY A 169 3.41 1.42 -12.21
N THR A 170 4.23 0.78 -13.04
CA THR A 170 3.92 -0.52 -13.64
C THR A 170 3.75 -1.60 -12.58
N ILE A 171 4.64 -1.69 -11.59
CA ILE A 171 4.50 -2.67 -10.49
C ILE A 171 3.17 -2.49 -9.75
N ILE A 172 2.81 -1.26 -9.37
CA ILE A 172 1.55 -0.97 -8.67
C ILE A 172 0.35 -1.31 -9.55
N PHE A 173 0.38 -0.93 -10.83
CA PHE A 173 -0.69 -1.24 -11.77
C PHE A 173 -0.88 -2.74 -11.95
N THR A 174 0.20 -3.50 -12.16
CA THR A 174 0.16 -4.96 -12.29
C THR A 174 -0.37 -5.62 -11.02
N ALA A 175 0.09 -5.18 -9.85
CA ALA A 175 -0.42 -5.67 -8.57
C ALA A 175 -1.91 -5.35 -8.37
N GLY A 176 -2.36 -4.16 -8.79
CA GLY A 176 -3.76 -3.76 -8.78
C GLY A 176 -4.63 -4.65 -9.67
N ILE A 177 -4.19 -4.94 -10.90
CA ILE A 177 -4.89 -5.86 -11.81
C ILE A 177 -4.97 -7.27 -11.22
N PHE A 178 -3.84 -7.82 -10.75
CA PHE A 178 -3.82 -9.16 -10.15
C PHE A 178 -4.74 -9.24 -8.92
N SER A 179 -4.68 -8.24 -8.05
CA SER A 179 -5.57 -8.14 -6.87
C SER A 179 -7.03 -8.03 -7.29
N ALA A 180 -7.33 -7.35 -8.40
CA ALA A 180 -8.69 -7.21 -8.89
C ALA A 180 -9.30 -8.53 -9.39
N PHE A 181 -8.48 -9.44 -9.91
CA PHE A 181 -8.93 -10.81 -10.20
C PHE A 181 -9.07 -11.66 -8.94
N LEU A 182 -8.13 -11.54 -8.01
CA LEU A 182 -8.03 -12.41 -6.84
C LEU A 182 -9.04 -12.06 -5.73
N PHE A 183 -9.24 -10.79 -5.44
CA PHE A 183 -9.96 -10.33 -4.24
C PHE A 183 -11.44 -10.72 -4.22
N PRO A 184 -12.22 -10.57 -5.30
CA PRO A 184 -13.62 -11.01 -5.30
C PRO A 184 -13.77 -12.49 -4.96
N TYR A 185 -12.91 -13.35 -5.53
CA TYR A 185 -12.88 -14.78 -5.24
C TYR A 185 -12.54 -15.04 -3.77
N LEU A 186 -11.48 -14.43 -3.24
CA LEU A 186 -11.10 -14.61 -1.84
C LEU A 186 -12.21 -14.19 -0.88
N ILE A 187 -12.83 -13.03 -1.11
CA ILE A 187 -13.87 -12.46 -0.24
C ILE A 187 -15.13 -13.34 -0.19
N LEU A 188 -15.56 -13.90 -1.34
CA LEU A 188 -16.81 -14.66 -1.42
C LEU A 188 -16.67 -16.14 -1.07
N ILE A 189 -15.49 -16.73 -1.30
CA ILE A 189 -15.30 -18.18 -1.18
C ILE A 189 -14.66 -18.59 0.15
N PHE A 190 -13.75 -17.79 0.69
CA PHE A 190 -13.04 -18.14 1.93
C PHE A 190 -13.69 -17.48 3.14
N GLU A 191 -13.84 -18.25 4.21
CA GLU A 191 -14.24 -17.71 5.51
C GLU A 191 -13.25 -16.62 5.94
N HIS A 192 -13.78 -15.44 6.27
CA HIS A 192 -12.99 -14.26 6.59
C HIS A 192 -12.06 -13.78 5.45
N GLY A 193 -12.38 -14.07 4.18
CA GLY A 193 -11.60 -13.67 3.01
C GLY A 193 -11.27 -12.17 2.91
N TYR A 194 -12.12 -11.32 3.50
CA TYR A 194 -11.86 -9.87 3.61
C TYR A 194 -10.64 -9.53 4.48
N ILE A 195 -10.29 -10.36 5.47
CA ILE A 195 -9.09 -10.19 6.30
C ILE A 195 -7.85 -10.64 5.53
N TYR A 196 -7.93 -11.76 4.80
CA TYR A 196 -6.83 -12.23 3.97
C TYR A 196 -6.50 -11.26 2.84
N THR A 197 -7.50 -10.68 2.19
CA THR A 197 -7.28 -9.65 1.16
C THR A 197 -6.66 -8.37 1.74
N TYR A 198 -7.06 -7.95 2.95
CA TYR A 198 -6.44 -6.83 3.64
C TYR A 198 -4.96 -7.11 3.98
N ILE A 199 -4.65 -8.31 4.46
CA ILE A 199 -3.29 -8.79 4.71
C ILE A 199 -2.45 -8.77 3.43
N LEU A 200 -2.96 -9.31 2.32
CA LEU A 200 -2.26 -9.31 1.02
C LEU A 200 -2.01 -7.88 0.51
N HIS A 201 -3.00 -7.01 0.65
CA HIS A 201 -2.88 -5.61 0.24
C HIS A 201 -1.78 -4.89 1.01
N TRP A 202 -1.72 -5.09 2.33
CA TRP A 202 -0.62 -4.59 3.15
C TRP A 202 0.74 -5.20 2.78
N PHE A 203 0.76 -6.52 2.59
CA PHE A 203 1.96 -7.27 2.30
C PHE A 203 2.66 -6.72 1.05
N PHE A 204 1.90 -6.32 0.03
CA PHE A 204 2.44 -5.67 -1.17
C PHE A 204 3.31 -4.44 -0.84
N TYR A 205 2.82 -3.51 -0.01
CA TYR A 205 3.56 -2.27 0.26
C TYR A 205 4.81 -2.50 1.10
N THR A 206 4.72 -3.30 2.16
CA THR A 206 5.86 -3.53 3.07
C THR A 206 6.91 -4.42 2.45
N ASN A 207 6.51 -5.50 1.77
CA ASN A 207 7.46 -6.45 1.20
C ASN A 207 8.10 -5.92 -0.08
N THR A 208 7.42 -5.10 -0.87
CA THR A 208 8.05 -4.46 -2.03
C THR A 208 9.16 -3.52 -1.57
N GLY A 209 8.92 -2.67 -0.56
CA GLY A 209 9.95 -1.81 0.03
C GLY A 209 11.13 -2.60 0.57
N LEU A 210 10.87 -3.65 1.34
CA LEU A 210 11.89 -4.57 1.86
C LEU A 210 12.70 -5.25 0.76
N LEU A 211 12.03 -5.78 -0.27
CA LEU A 211 12.70 -6.47 -1.38
C LEU A 211 13.69 -5.52 -2.07
N PHE A 212 13.30 -4.26 -2.33
CA PHE A 212 14.22 -3.28 -2.87
C PHE A 212 15.37 -2.93 -1.92
N TRP A 213 15.13 -2.89 -0.61
CA TRP A 213 16.22 -2.75 0.36
C TRP A 213 17.20 -3.91 0.22
N ILE A 214 16.74 -5.16 0.23
CA ILE A 214 17.61 -6.33 0.09
C ILE A 214 18.41 -6.28 -1.22
N LEU A 215 17.75 -5.98 -2.35
CA LEU A 215 18.38 -5.97 -3.67
C LEU A 215 19.33 -4.79 -3.93
N LYS A 216 19.12 -3.65 -3.25
CA LYS A 216 19.90 -2.41 -3.49
C LYS A 216 20.84 -2.05 -2.35
N SER A 217 20.76 -2.74 -1.22
CA SER A 217 21.76 -2.63 -0.15
C SER A 217 23.09 -3.19 -0.63
N LYS A 218 24.11 -2.36 -0.76
CA LYS A 218 25.49 -2.86 -0.96
C LYS A 218 25.92 -3.62 0.32
N PRO A 219 26.55 -4.81 0.21
CA PRO A 219 27.05 -5.52 1.36
C PRO A 219 28.11 -4.69 2.08
N VAL A 220 28.09 -4.70 3.43
CA VAL A 220 28.97 -3.89 4.29
C VAL A 220 30.46 -4.06 3.96
N LYS A 221 30.85 -5.27 3.51
CA LYS A 221 32.23 -5.57 3.11
C LYS A 221 32.72 -4.72 1.92
N GLU A 222 31.88 -4.48 0.91
CA GLU A 222 32.27 -3.68 -0.26
C GLU A 222 32.52 -2.22 0.09
N ILE A 223 31.75 -1.65 1.03
CA ILE A 223 31.98 -0.27 1.47
C ILE A 223 33.28 -0.14 2.24
N LYS A 224 33.64 -1.11 3.09
CA LYS A 224 34.94 -1.07 3.79
C LYS A 224 36.09 -1.05 2.78
N VAL A 225 35.99 -1.86 1.72
CA VAL A 225 36.97 -1.87 0.62
C VAL A 225 37.00 -0.50 -0.09
N ILE A 226 35.84 0.05 -0.47
CA ILE A 226 35.76 1.37 -1.14
C ILE A 226 36.33 2.48 -0.24
N ALA A 227 35.98 2.49 1.05
CA ALA A 227 36.46 3.47 2.01
C ALA A 227 37.98 3.36 2.23
N ASP A 228 38.50 2.13 2.32
CA ASP A 228 39.93 1.88 2.43
C ASP A 228 40.68 2.31 1.16
N GLU A 229 40.10 2.12 -0.02
CA GLU A 229 40.65 2.60 -1.30
C GLU A 229 40.64 4.11 -1.43
N GLU A 230 39.52 4.77 -1.09
CA GLU A 230 39.38 6.23 -1.03
C GLU A 230 40.41 6.83 -0.07
N MET A 231 40.52 6.27 1.13
CA MET A 231 41.49 6.68 2.14
C MET A 231 42.94 6.51 1.66
N LYS A 232 43.25 5.41 0.96
CA LYS A 232 44.56 5.20 0.32
C LYS A 232 44.84 6.25 -0.76
N LYS A 233 43.85 6.63 -1.58
CA LYS A 233 43.98 7.69 -2.60
C LYS A 233 44.26 9.05 -1.96
N VAL A 234 43.54 9.41 -0.90
CA VAL A 234 43.76 10.66 -0.14
C VAL A 234 45.16 10.69 0.46
N LYS A 235 45.60 9.62 1.13
CA LYS A 235 46.96 9.53 1.70
C LYS A 235 48.05 9.67 0.64
N ARG A 236 47.87 9.10 -0.56
CA ARG A 236 48.81 9.25 -1.68
C ARG A 236 48.89 10.70 -2.18
N ARG A 237 47.77 11.42 -2.23
CA ARG A 237 47.75 12.85 -2.63
C ARG A 237 48.50 13.72 -1.62
N ILE A 238 48.27 13.52 -0.32
CA ILE A 238 48.97 14.25 0.75
C ILE A 238 50.48 14.01 0.68
N ARG A 239 50.92 12.75 0.51
CA ARG A 239 52.36 12.44 0.37
C ARG A 239 53.02 13.12 -0.82
N LYS A 240 52.33 13.21 -1.96
CA LYS A 240 52.82 13.93 -3.14
C LYS A 240 52.87 15.44 -2.94
N ALA A 241 51.95 16.01 -2.17
CA ALA A 241 51.94 17.44 -1.89
C ALA A 241 53.12 17.84 -0.97
N ASN A 242 53.49 16.98 -0.02
CA ASN A 242 54.57 17.25 0.93
C ASN A 242 55.98 16.95 0.39
N SER A 243 56.11 16.49 -0.86
CA SER A 243 57.41 16.21 -1.51
C SER A 243 57.90 17.36 -2.40
N PHE A 244 57.23 18.52 -2.36
CA PHE A 244 57.62 19.77 -2.99
C PHE A 244 57.92 20.81 -1.91
#